data_AF-A0AAE2ZJS1-F1
#
_entry.id   AF-A0AAE2ZJS1-F1
#
_cell.length_a   1.000
_cell.length_b   1.000
_cell.length_c   1.000
_cell.angle_alpha   90.00
_cell.angle_beta   90.00
_cell.angle_gamma   90.00
#
_symmetry.space_group_name_H-M   'P 1'
#
loop_
_entity.id
_entity.type
_entity.pdbx_description
1 polymer ?
#
loop_
_entity_poly.entity_id
_entity_poly.type
_entity_poly.pdbx_seq_one_letter_code
_entity_poly.pdbx_strand_id
1 'polypeptide(L)'
;MRTFLRILSISLFYLGALNTHLARFVGTCTQGGADNLAGIVLTAIHYGIAILAMVASRRERRVLVAIIPVIPVLAWQTVFSVRLAYGLLWKGLSACQVLIGGAYPMYGKEVFFGTAWITVTLLTLVSLIVIWHVRAFRTSG
;
A
#
# COMPACT_ATOMS: atom_id res chain seq x y z
N MET A 1 -23.47 -11.25 10.20
CA MET A 1 -22.65 -10.99 8.98
C MET A 1 -21.99 -9.60 8.91
N ARG A 2 -22.71 -8.48 9.08
CA ARG A 2 -22.11 -7.13 8.93
C ARG A 2 -21.01 -6.76 9.94
N THR A 3 -20.99 -7.37 11.13
CA THR A 3 -19.90 -7.16 12.11
C THR A 3 -18.61 -7.84 11.68
N PHE A 4 -18.71 -9.07 11.18
CA PHE A 4 -17.58 -9.80 10.64
C PHE A 4 -16.88 -9.04 9.50
N LEU A 5 -17.63 -8.51 8.53
CA LEU A 5 -17.06 -7.73 7.42
C LEU A 5 -16.28 -6.49 7.88
N ARG A 6 -16.73 -5.85 8.97
CA ARG A 6 -16.03 -4.69 9.54
C ARG A 6 -14.71 -5.11 10.18
N ILE A 7 -14.74 -6.16 11.00
CA ILE A 7 -13.55 -6.69 11.66
C ILE A 7 -12.54 -7.14 10.59
N LEU A 8 -13.00 -7.92 9.61
CA LEU A 8 -12.20 -8.37 8.48
C LEU A 8 -11.54 -7.19 7.74
N SER A 9 -12.32 -6.16 7.40
CA SER A 9 -11.79 -4.97 6.72
C SER A 9 -10.69 -4.29 7.54
N ILE A 10 -10.94 -4.03 8.82
CA ILE A 10 -9.97 -3.40 9.72
C ILE A 10 -8.71 -4.26 9.81
N SER A 11 -8.85 -5.56 10.13
CA SER A 11 -7.73 -6.49 10.24
C SER A 11 -6.86 -6.52 8.98
N LEU A 12 -7.48 -6.52 7.79
CA LEU A 12 -6.76 -6.54 6.53
C LEU A 12 -6.05 -5.21 6.22
N PHE A 13 -6.62 -4.06 6.62
CA PHE A 13 -5.90 -2.79 6.53
C PHE A 13 -4.64 -2.79 7.41
N TYR A 14 -4.74 -3.31 8.63
CA TYR A 14 -3.58 -3.43 9.53
C TYR A 14 -2.54 -4.42 9.01
N LEU A 15 -2.97 -5.58 8.49
CA LEU A 15 -2.07 -6.57 7.91
C LEU A 15 -1.37 -6.04 6.65
N GLY A 16 -2.08 -5.35 5.76
CA GLY A 16 -1.49 -4.71 4.59
C GLY A 16 -0.47 -3.65 4.98
N ALA A 17 -0.78 -2.84 5.99
CA ALA A 17 0.14 -1.82 6.51
C ALA A 17 1.39 -2.42 7.15
N LEU A 18 1.23 -3.48 7.95
CA LEU A 18 2.34 -4.23 8.54
C LEU A 18 3.22 -4.83 7.45
N ASN A 19 2.63 -5.47 6.45
CA ASN A 19 3.35 -6.07 5.34
C ASN A 19 4.14 -5.02 4.53
N THR A 20 3.56 -3.84 4.31
CA THR A 20 4.25 -2.72 3.66
C THR A 20 5.50 -2.29 4.43
N HIS A 21 5.46 -2.26 5.76
CA HIS A 21 6.64 -1.99 6.58
C HIS A 21 7.67 -3.11 6.45
N LEU A 22 7.26 -4.37 6.59
CA LEU A 22 8.15 -5.52 6.52
C LEU A 22 8.85 -5.64 5.16
N ALA A 23 8.13 -5.40 4.06
CA ALA A 23 8.65 -5.51 2.70
C ALA A 23 9.84 -4.56 2.41
N ARG A 24 10.00 -3.47 3.17
CA ARG A 24 11.15 -2.58 3.04
C ARG A 24 12.38 -3.05 3.83
N PHE A 25 12.18 -3.71 4.98
CA PHE A 25 13.27 -4.00 5.92
C PHE A 25 13.72 -5.46 5.89
N VAL A 26 12.88 -6.39 5.43
CA VAL A 26 13.23 -7.80 5.36
C VAL A 26 14.10 -8.03 4.12
N GLY A 27 15.41 -8.15 4.34
CA GLY A 27 16.39 -8.75 3.39
C GLY A 27 16.56 -8.05 2.05
N THR A 28 15.94 -6.89 1.85
CA THR A 28 16.03 -6.08 0.63
C THR A 28 17.50 -5.71 0.41
N CYS A 29 18.07 -6.19 -0.68
CA CYS A 29 19.39 -5.82 -1.21
C CYS A 29 20.62 -6.21 -0.38
N THR A 30 20.49 -6.59 0.89
CA THR A 30 21.58 -7.18 1.69
C THR A 30 21.81 -8.67 1.38
N GLN A 31 20.82 -9.35 0.79
CA GLN A 31 20.89 -10.77 0.42
C GLN A 31 20.84 -11.02 -1.10
N GLY A 32 21.16 -10.01 -1.93
CA GLY A 32 21.44 -10.22 -3.36
C GLY A 32 20.28 -10.01 -4.33
N GLY A 33 19.11 -9.51 -3.90
CA GLY A 33 18.00 -9.24 -4.82
C GLY A 33 16.96 -8.24 -4.32
N ALA A 34 16.21 -7.69 -5.27
CA ALA A 34 15.06 -6.81 -5.04
C ALA A 34 13.73 -7.60 -4.90
N ASP A 35 13.78 -8.92 -4.78
CA ASP A 35 12.61 -9.80 -4.78
C ASP A 35 11.65 -9.53 -3.62
N ASN A 36 12.14 -8.96 -2.50
CA ASN A 36 11.29 -8.58 -1.37
C ASN A 36 10.34 -7.40 -1.68
N LEU A 37 10.55 -6.68 -2.78
CA LEU A 37 9.56 -5.73 -3.30
C LEU A 37 8.26 -6.42 -3.73
N ALA A 38 8.26 -7.74 -3.95
CA ALA A 38 7.07 -8.54 -4.21
C ALA A 38 6.04 -8.49 -3.06
N GLY A 39 6.44 -8.03 -1.86
CA GLY A 39 5.52 -7.72 -0.77
C GLY A 39 4.34 -6.84 -1.20
N ILE A 40 4.51 -6.00 -2.23
CA ILE A 40 3.41 -5.19 -2.77
C ILE A 40 2.23 -6.01 -3.28
N VAL A 41 2.47 -7.21 -3.82
CA VAL A 41 1.40 -8.10 -4.31
C VAL A 41 0.51 -8.52 -3.14
N LEU A 42 1.14 -8.89 -2.02
CA LEU A 42 0.42 -9.26 -0.81
C LEU A 42 -0.30 -8.05 -0.21
N THR A 43 0.32 -6.87 -0.16
CA THR A 43 -0.33 -5.62 0.26
C THR A 43 -1.55 -5.30 -0.61
N ALA A 44 -1.45 -5.47 -1.93
CA ALA A 44 -2.54 -5.22 -2.86
C ALA A 44 -3.75 -6.13 -2.58
N ILE A 45 -3.52 -7.42 -2.32
CA ILE A 45 -4.58 -8.36 -1.94
C ILE A 45 -5.24 -7.93 -0.63
N HIS A 46 -4.44 -7.60 0.40
CA HIS A 46 -4.97 -7.17 1.69
C HIS A 46 -5.81 -5.90 1.58
N TYR A 47 -5.30 -4.84 0.95
CA TYR A 47 -6.06 -3.59 0.78
C TYR A 47 -7.27 -3.76 -0.13
N GLY A 48 -7.15 -4.54 -1.20
CA GLY A 48 -8.28 -4.83 -2.09
C GLY A 48 -9.44 -5.50 -1.36
N ILE A 49 -9.16 -6.59 -0.62
CA ILE A 49 -10.18 -7.27 0.17
C ILE A 49 -10.70 -6.37 1.30
N ALA A 50 -9.82 -5.58 1.94
CA ALA A 50 -10.21 -4.64 3.00
C ALA A 50 -11.22 -3.60 2.50
N ILE A 51 -10.98 -3.02 1.33
CA ILE A 51 -11.85 -2.03 0.67
C ILE A 51 -13.18 -2.69 0.29
N LEU A 52 -13.16 -3.87 -0.35
CA LEU A 52 -14.38 -4.59 -0.73
C LEU A 52 -15.23 -4.94 0.50
N ALA A 53 -14.62 -5.45 1.57
CA ALA A 53 -15.31 -5.76 2.83
C ALA A 53 -15.88 -4.50 3.50
N MET A 54 -15.15 -3.38 3.46
CA MET A 54 -15.63 -2.09 3.96
C MET A 54 -16.90 -1.66 3.22
N VAL A 55 -16.88 -1.63 1.88
CA VAL A 55 -18.02 -1.25 1.04
C VAL A 55 -19.21 -2.17 1.28
N ALA A 56 -18.99 -3.49 1.37
CA ALA A 56 -20.04 -4.47 1.64
C ALA A 56 -20.68 -4.30 3.04
N SER A 57 -19.94 -3.78 4.03
CA SER A 57 -20.43 -3.63 5.40
C SER A 57 -21.50 -2.54 5.59
N ARG A 58 -21.63 -1.59 4.65
CA ARG A 58 -22.49 -0.39 4.69
C ARG A 58 -22.30 0.52 5.91
N ARG A 59 -21.25 0.31 6.73
CA ARG A 59 -20.90 1.16 7.89
C ARG A 59 -19.45 1.65 7.74
N GLU A 60 -19.13 2.21 6.57
CA GLU A 60 -17.75 2.60 6.22
C GLU A 60 -17.17 3.62 7.21
N ARG A 61 -17.95 4.58 7.71
CA ARG A 61 -17.45 5.61 8.65
C ARG A 61 -16.79 5.04 9.91
N ARG A 62 -17.32 3.94 10.47
CA ARG A 62 -16.71 3.31 11.66
C ARG A 62 -15.39 2.62 11.32
N VAL A 63 -15.31 2.03 10.13
CA VAL A 63 -14.08 1.41 9.62
C VAL A 63 -13.03 2.49 9.35
N LEU A 64 -13.41 3.58 8.67
CA LEU A 64 -12.53 4.73 8.39
C LEU A 64 -11.93 5.34 9.66
N VAL A 65 -12.73 5.49 10.72
CA VAL A 65 -12.24 5.94 12.03
C VAL A 65 -11.30 4.91 12.66
N ALA A 66 -11.63 3.62 12.57
CA ALA A 66 -10.80 2.56 13.13
C ALA A 66 -9.45 2.40 12.43
N ILE A 67 -9.33 2.79 11.15
CA ILE A 67 -8.07 2.73 10.40
C ILE A 67 -7.26 4.04 10.48
N ILE A 68 -7.65 5.02 11.30
CA ILE A 68 -6.85 6.24 11.51
C ILE A 68 -5.39 5.91 11.88
N PRO A 69 -5.09 4.93 12.77
CA PRO A 69 -3.70 4.57 13.07
C PRO A 69 -2.92 4.00 11.88
N VAL A 70 -3.59 3.59 10.81
CA VAL A 70 -2.97 3.10 9.56
C VAL A 70 -2.56 4.25 8.63
N ILE A 71 -3.13 5.44 8.80
CA ILE A 71 -2.86 6.61 7.94
C ILE A 71 -1.36 6.99 7.89
N PRO A 72 -0.62 7.04 9.01
CA PRO A 72 0.82 7.31 8.96
C PRO A 72 1.60 6.31 8.10
N VAL A 73 1.19 5.04 8.12
CA VAL A 73 1.81 3.99 7.30
C VAL A 73 1.48 4.18 5.83
N LEU A 74 0.24 4.57 5.49
CA LEU A 74 -0.14 4.88 4.11
C LEU A 74 0.59 6.11 3.57
N ALA A 75 0.77 7.15 4.40
CA ALA A 75 1.55 8.33 4.04
C ALA A 75 3.01 7.96 3.77
N TRP A 76 3.60 7.15 4.65
CA TRP A 76 4.95 6.62 4.46
C TRP A 76 5.06 5.76 3.20
N GLN A 77 4.09 4.88 2.95
CA GLN A 77 4.02 4.05 1.74
C GLN A 77 3.98 4.94 0.49
N THR A 78 3.25 6.05 0.53
CA THR A 78 3.19 7.01 -0.58
C THR A 78 4.54 7.63 -0.86
N VAL A 79 5.22 8.14 0.17
CA VAL A 79 6.57 8.71 0.04
C VAL A 79 7.53 7.65 -0.51
N PHE A 80 7.46 6.43 0.00
CA PHE A 80 8.26 5.30 -0.46
C PHE A 80 8.02 4.97 -1.94
N SER A 81 6.76 4.76 -2.33
CA SER A 81 6.37 4.42 -3.69
C SER A 81 6.76 5.51 -4.69
N VAL A 82 6.60 6.79 -4.33
CA VAL A 82 7.01 7.92 -5.18
C VAL A 82 8.52 7.96 -5.34
N ARG A 83 9.28 7.82 -4.25
CA ARG A 83 10.75 7.80 -4.30
C ARG A 83 11.27 6.62 -5.13
N LEU A 84 10.68 5.45 -4.96
CA LEU A 84 11.02 4.24 -5.71
C LEU A 84 10.71 4.41 -7.20
N ALA A 85 9.49 4.82 -7.54
CA ALA A 85 9.09 5.04 -8.93
C ALA A 85 9.94 6.11 -9.62
N TYR A 86 10.21 7.24 -8.94
CA TYR A 86 11.06 8.29 -9.49
C TYR A 86 12.52 7.83 -9.70
N GLY A 87 13.08 7.09 -8.75
CA GLY A 87 14.43 6.54 -8.86
C GLY A 87 14.56 5.55 -10.03
N LEU A 88 13.60 4.63 -10.15
CA LEU A 88 13.61 3.59 -11.18
C LEU A 88 13.27 4.14 -12.58
N LEU A 89 12.16 4.87 -12.69
CA LEU A 89 11.57 5.25 -13.99
C LEU A 89 12.20 6.52 -14.57
N TRP A 90 12.62 7.46 -13.73
CA TRP A 90 13.17 8.75 -14.17
C TRP A 90 14.69 8.81 -14.09
N LYS A 91 15.28 8.28 -13.01
CA LYS A 91 16.74 8.36 -12.79
C LYS A 91 17.50 7.12 -13.29
N GLY A 92 16.80 6.08 -13.72
CA GLY A 92 17.42 4.83 -14.17
C GLY A 92 18.28 4.17 -13.09
N LEU A 93 17.94 4.38 -11.81
CA LEU A 93 18.60 3.74 -10.68
C LEU A 93 17.99 2.34 -10.47
N SER A 94 18.75 1.39 -9.94
CA SER A 94 18.20 0.13 -9.45
C SER A 94 17.41 0.34 -8.16
N ALA A 95 16.54 -0.61 -7.79
CA ALA A 95 15.75 -0.49 -6.57
C ALA A 95 16.65 -0.47 -5.33
N CYS A 96 17.73 -1.26 -5.35
CA CYS A 96 18.72 -1.29 -4.28
C CYS A 96 19.48 0.03 -4.14
N GLN A 97 19.80 0.69 -5.25
CA GLN A 97 20.34 2.05 -5.24
C GLN A 97 19.42 3.05 -4.54
N VAL A 98 18.10 2.96 -4.76
CA VAL A 98 17.13 3.86 -4.13
C VAL A 98 17.00 3.59 -2.63
N LEU A 99 17.08 2.31 -2.25
CA LEU A 99 16.86 1.83 -0.88
C LEU A 99 18.06 2.02 0.06
N ILE A 100 19.26 1.62 -0.38
CA ILE A 100 20.47 1.55 0.45
C ILE A 100 21.52 2.57 -0.02
N GLY A 101 21.46 3.01 -1.27
CA GLY A 101 22.52 3.81 -1.90
C GLY A 101 23.69 2.95 -2.41
N GLY A 102 24.64 3.58 -3.11
CA GLY A 102 25.77 2.88 -3.74
C GLY A 102 25.43 2.27 -5.10
N ALA A 103 26.43 1.85 -5.89
CA ALA A 103 26.20 1.28 -7.21
C ALA A 103 25.67 -0.17 -7.11
N TYR A 104 24.48 -0.43 -7.69
CA TYR A 104 23.88 -1.76 -7.75
C TYR A 104 23.40 -2.07 -9.16
N PRO A 105 23.62 -3.30 -9.66
CA PRO A 105 23.10 -3.71 -10.97
C PRO A 105 21.57 -3.69 -10.98
N MET A 106 21.00 -3.32 -12.12
CA MET A 106 19.56 -3.42 -12.34
C MET A 106 19.15 -4.88 -12.48
N TYR A 107 18.09 -5.26 -11.77
CA TYR A 107 17.41 -6.52 -11.97
C TYR A 107 16.12 -6.22 -12.75
N GLY A 108 15.90 -6.86 -13.90
CA GLY A 108 14.82 -6.50 -14.84
C GLY A 108 13.38 -6.51 -14.28
N LYS A 109 13.17 -7.03 -13.06
CA LYS A 109 11.87 -7.02 -12.35
C LYS A 109 11.62 -5.74 -11.54
N GLU A 110 12.64 -4.91 -11.30
CA GLU A 110 12.56 -3.72 -10.46
C GLU A 110 11.54 -2.71 -11.00
N VAL A 111 11.50 -2.51 -12.32
CA VAL A 111 10.53 -1.62 -12.99
C VAL A 111 9.09 -2.07 -12.70
N PHE A 112 8.81 -3.37 -12.80
CA PHE A 112 7.49 -3.93 -12.50
C PHE A 112 7.08 -3.65 -11.05
N PHE A 113 7.99 -3.88 -10.10
CA PHE A 113 7.67 -3.61 -8.70
C PHE A 113 7.52 -2.11 -8.44
N GLY A 114 8.39 -1.26 -9.00
CA GLY A 114 8.28 0.19 -8.89
C GLY A 114 6.93 0.72 -9.35
N THR A 115 6.45 0.25 -10.50
CA THR A 115 5.13 0.63 -11.02
C THR A 115 3.99 0.04 -10.19
N ALA A 116 4.12 -1.20 -9.72
CA ALA A 116 3.13 -1.82 -8.84
C ALA A 116 2.98 -1.05 -7.51
N TRP A 117 4.10 -0.65 -6.89
CA TRP A 117 4.10 0.12 -5.63
C TRP A 117 3.34 1.43 -5.76
N ILE A 118 3.63 2.24 -6.77
CA ILE A 118 2.91 3.50 -6.98
C ILE A 118 1.43 3.26 -7.33
N THR A 119 1.14 2.27 -8.17
CA THR A 119 -0.23 1.98 -8.62
C THR A 119 -1.12 1.53 -7.47
N VAL A 120 -0.66 0.56 -6.67
CA VAL A 120 -1.42 0.05 -5.52
C VAL A 120 -1.63 1.14 -4.48
N THR A 121 -0.62 1.97 -4.23
CA THR A 121 -0.75 3.10 -3.30
C THR A 121 -1.78 4.12 -3.79
N LEU A 122 -1.71 4.54 -5.05
CA LEU A 122 -2.67 5.49 -5.62
C LEU A 122 -4.09 4.92 -5.59
N LEU A 123 -4.28 3.67 -6.01
CA LEU A 123 -5.59 3.01 -5.97
C LEU A 123 -6.16 2.93 -4.55
N THR A 124 -5.33 2.63 -3.56
CA THR A 124 -5.74 2.58 -2.15
C THR A 124 -6.17 3.95 -1.66
N LEU A 125 -5.38 5.00 -1.92
CA LEU A 125 -5.70 6.37 -1.53
C LEU A 125 -6.98 6.87 -2.21
N VAL A 126 -7.08 6.71 -3.53
CA VAL A 126 -8.26 7.10 -4.30
C VAL A 126 -9.50 6.38 -3.79
N SER A 127 -9.41 5.07 -3.52
CA SER A 127 -10.53 4.30 -2.96
C SER A 127 -10.99 4.85 -1.60
N LEU A 128 -10.06 5.16 -0.71
CA LEU A 128 -10.38 5.73 0.61
C LEU A 128 -11.01 7.13 0.49
N ILE A 129 -10.48 7.97 -0.39
CA ILE A 129 -10.99 9.32 -0.67
C ILE A 129 -12.41 9.25 -1.26
N VAL A 130 -12.62 8.42 -2.28
CA VAL A 130 -13.94 8.23 -2.89
C VAL A 130 -14.95 7.73 -1.87
N ILE A 131 -14.59 6.74 -1.05
CA ILE A 131 -15.46 6.19 -0.01
C ILE A 131 -15.80 7.24 1.05
N TRP A 132 -14.85 8.09 1.41
CA TRP A 132 -15.07 9.22 2.31
C TRP A 132 -16.06 10.24 1.71
N HIS A 133 -15.83 10.71 0.48
CA HIS A 133 -16.64 11.76 -0.15
C HIS A 133 -18.03 11.29 -0.54
N VAL A 134 -18.18 10.14 -1.19
CA VAL A 134 -19.48 9.60 -1.64
C VAL A 134 -20.46 9.45 -0.47
N ARG A 135 -19.95 9.25 0.75
CA ARG A 135 -20.77 9.02 1.94
C ARG A 135 -20.98 10.27 2.80
N ALA A 136 -20.05 11.24 2.79
CA ALA A 136 -20.29 12.54 3.41
C ALA A 136 -21.60 13.17 2.90
N PHE A 137 -21.90 13.01 1.60
CA PHE A 137 -23.15 13.49 0.99
C PHE A 137 -24.40 12.69 1.40
N ARG A 138 -24.28 11.41 1.78
CA ARG A 138 -25.44 10.56 2.15
C ARG A 138 -25.90 10.71 3.59
N THR A 139 -25.11 11.31 4.47
CA THR A 139 -25.48 11.52 5.88
C THR A 139 -26.11 12.88 6.17
N SER A 140 -26.25 13.73 5.14
CA SER A 140 -26.76 15.10 5.24
C SER A 140 -28.15 15.31 4.65
N GLY A 141 -28.84 14.23 4.24
CA GLY A 141 -30.24 14.21 3.81
C GLY A 141 -30.97 13.07 4.48
#